data_AF-A0A6P1BQ19-F1
#
_entry.id   AF-A0A6P1BQ19-F1
#
_cell.length_a   1.000
_cell.length_b   1.000
_cell.length_c   1.000
_cell.angle_alpha   90.00
_cell.angle_beta   90.00
_cell.angle_gamma   90.00
#
_symmetry.space_group_name_H-M   'P 1'
#
loop_
_entity.id
_entity.type
_entity.pdbx_description
1 polymer ?
#
loop_
_entity_poly.entity_id
_entity_poly.type
_entity_poly.pdbx_seq_one_letter_code
_entity_poly.pdbx_strand_id
1 'polypeptide(L)'
;MESNSYDAALEGQVAAVRGFSRFYTRKLGIIEPKLLHSTFTLQEARVIYELAHSENCTATDLVRDLDLDAGFVSRTLAALQRRQIVSRKPSKADKRVNEVALTAKGRTAAADLDSRSRSEVGALLKQMDSDRRAAVVRAMGTIEQSLEPPTEKPVGFLLRSHRVGDMGWVISQQGRVYAEEYGWDISYEALVAEICAQFLRSFDPACEHCWIAEVDGEPVGSVFLVNGGDGVAKLRLLAVGEKARGLGVGRALVEQCIRSAREMGYTKMTLWTQSILVAARGIYARAGFQRVKEEKHHSFGVDLVGETWELEL
;
A
#
# COMPACT_ATOMS: atom_id res chain seq x y z
N MET A 1 -4.92 -24.08 -23.67
CA MET A 1 -4.48 -22.92 -24.47
C MET A 1 -4.21 -21.69 -23.62
N GLU A 2 -4.81 -21.56 -22.42
CA GLU A 2 -4.56 -20.46 -21.47
C GLU A 2 -3.17 -20.47 -20.79
N SER A 3 -2.62 -21.66 -20.48
CA SER A 3 -1.28 -21.78 -19.87
C SER A 3 -0.16 -21.14 -20.69
N ASN A 4 -0.26 -21.19 -22.03
CA ASN A 4 0.76 -20.64 -22.93
C ASN A 4 0.70 -19.11 -23.05
N SER A 5 -0.45 -18.51 -22.72
CA SER A 5 -0.63 -17.04 -22.71
C SER A 5 -0.10 -16.41 -21.42
N TYR A 6 -0.29 -17.09 -20.29
CA TYR A 6 0.24 -16.67 -19.00
C TYR A 6 1.77 -16.71 -18.97
N ASP A 7 2.38 -17.77 -19.51
CA ASP A 7 3.84 -17.89 -19.61
C ASP A 7 4.44 -16.81 -20.52
N ALA A 8 3.81 -16.51 -21.66
CA ALA A 8 4.25 -15.44 -22.55
C ALA A 8 4.15 -14.03 -21.90
N ALA A 9 3.08 -13.78 -21.12
CA ALA A 9 2.92 -12.53 -20.39
C ALA A 9 3.99 -12.38 -19.30
N LEU A 10 4.26 -13.44 -18.54
CA LEU A 10 5.29 -13.46 -17.51
C LEU A 10 6.69 -13.27 -18.11
N GLU A 11 7.01 -13.91 -19.23
CA GLU A 11 8.29 -13.70 -19.93
C GLU A 11 8.49 -12.24 -20.35
N GLY A 12 7.44 -11.59 -20.86
CA GLY A 12 7.45 -10.16 -21.18
C GLY A 12 7.72 -9.29 -19.95
N GLN A 13 7.08 -9.60 -18.82
CA GLN A 13 7.28 -8.91 -17.54
C GLN A 13 8.72 -9.11 -17.02
N VAL A 14 9.25 -10.33 -17.07
CA VAL A 14 10.64 -10.64 -16.68
C VAL A 14 11.63 -9.87 -17.55
N ALA A 15 11.40 -9.81 -18.87
CA ALA A 15 12.25 -9.05 -19.78
C ALA A 15 12.24 -7.54 -19.46
N ALA A 16 11.07 -6.98 -19.14
CA ALA A 16 10.90 -5.59 -18.74
C ALA A 16 11.67 -5.28 -17.44
N VAL A 17 11.51 -6.10 -16.40
CA VAL A 17 12.22 -5.93 -15.12
C VAL A 17 13.74 -6.01 -15.34
N ARG A 18 14.23 -7.01 -16.07
CA ARG A 18 15.66 -7.14 -16.39
C ARG A 18 16.18 -5.96 -17.21
N GLY A 19 15.37 -5.43 -18.12
CA GLY A 19 15.67 -4.23 -18.90
C GLY A 19 15.83 -3.00 -18.00
N PHE A 20 14.88 -2.79 -17.09
CA PHE A 20 14.93 -1.73 -16.08
C PHE A 20 16.16 -1.86 -15.18
N SER A 21 16.46 -3.03 -14.62
CA SER A 21 17.63 -3.23 -13.77
C SER A 21 18.94 -2.86 -14.48
N ARG A 22 19.11 -3.23 -15.75
CA ARG A 22 20.30 -2.86 -16.56
C ARG A 22 20.37 -1.36 -16.87
N PHE A 23 19.22 -0.74 -17.12
CA PHE A 23 19.15 0.70 -17.33
C PHE A 23 19.52 1.45 -16.04
N TYR A 24 18.90 1.06 -14.92
CA TYR A 24 19.03 1.75 -13.64
C TYR A 24 20.43 1.61 -13.04
N THR A 25 21.01 0.41 -13.04
CA THR A 25 22.39 0.17 -12.58
C THR A 25 23.42 0.98 -13.36
N ARG A 26 23.23 1.13 -14.68
CA ARG A 26 24.07 2.01 -15.51
C ARG A 26 23.85 3.48 -15.19
N LYS A 27 22.60 3.88 -14.98
CA LYS A 27 22.22 5.27 -14.71
C LYS A 27 22.80 5.77 -13.38
N LEU A 28 22.94 4.89 -12.39
CA LEU A 28 23.54 5.17 -11.08
C LEU A 28 25.06 4.92 -10.99
N GLY A 29 25.74 4.64 -12.12
CA GLY A 29 27.19 4.40 -12.12
C GLY A 29 27.64 3.17 -11.31
N ILE A 30 26.73 2.26 -10.95
CA ILE A 30 27.00 1.11 -10.07
C ILE A 30 28.00 0.12 -10.69
N ILE A 31 28.09 0.11 -12.02
CA ILE A 31 28.97 -0.79 -12.78
C ILE A 31 30.44 -0.33 -12.70
N GLU A 32 30.72 0.91 -12.27
CA GLU A 32 32.09 1.38 -12.14
C GLU A 32 32.84 0.64 -11.02
N PRO A 33 34.14 0.32 -11.20
CA PRO A 33 34.94 -0.34 -10.16
C PRO A 33 35.01 0.43 -8.84
N LYS A 34 34.81 1.75 -8.92
CA LYS A 34 34.78 2.67 -7.79
C LYS A 34 33.50 3.48 -7.85
N LEU A 35 32.75 3.44 -6.76
CA LEU A 35 31.44 4.10 -6.66
C LEU A 35 31.63 5.62 -6.66
N LEU A 36 30.88 6.34 -7.50
CA LEU A 36 30.81 7.81 -7.49
C LEU A 36 32.16 8.51 -7.64
N HIS A 37 33.06 7.91 -8.44
CA HIS A 37 34.46 8.35 -8.57
C HIS A 37 35.20 8.49 -7.22
N SER A 38 34.78 7.70 -6.22
CA SER A 38 35.44 7.63 -4.92
C SER A 38 36.62 6.64 -4.94
N THR A 39 37.23 6.40 -3.78
CA THR A 39 38.25 5.34 -3.63
C THR A 39 37.64 4.01 -3.18
N PHE A 40 36.31 3.94 -3.01
CA PHE A 40 35.60 2.80 -2.45
C PHE A 40 34.84 2.03 -3.53
N THR A 41 34.81 0.71 -3.42
CA THR A 41 33.86 -0.10 -4.21
C THR A 41 32.44 0.09 -3.66
N LEU A 42 31.41 -0.34 -4.40
CA LEU A 42 30.02 -0.32 -3.92
C LEU A 42 29.88 -1.01 -2.55
N GLN A 43 30.50 -2.18 -2.40
CA GLN A 43 30.40 -2.96 -1.18
C GLN A 43 31.13 -2.30 0.00
N GLU A 44 32.31 -1.71 -0.24
CA GLU A 44 33.01 -0.93 0.78
C GLU A 44 32.19 0.29 1.21
N ALA A 45 31.60 1.00 0.24
CA ALA A 45 30.75 2.16 0.51
C ALA A 45 29.48 1.77 1.29
N ARG A 46 28.87 0.62 0.99
CA ARG A 46 27.70 0.12 1.72
C ARG A 46 28.04 -0.23 3.16
N VAL A 47 29.16 -0.90 3.42
CA VAL A 47 29.64 -1.16 4.79
C VAL A 47 29.91 0.14 5.55
N ILE A 48 30.52 1.14 4.89
CA ILE A 48 30.77 2.45 5.51
C ILE A 48 29.44 3.16 5.83
N TYR A 49 28.44 3.07 4.95
CA TYR A 49 27.12 3.65 5.16
C TYR A 49 26.41 3.05 6.37
N GLU A 50 26.34 1.71 6.48
CA GLU A 50 25.73 1.05 7.64
C GLU A 50 26.45 1.43 8.94
N LEU A 51 27.78 1.40 8.94
CA LEU A 51 28.57 1.79 10.13
C LEU A 51 28.43 3.28 10.50
N ALA A 52 27.99 4.14 9.58
CA ALA A 52 27.72 5.54 9.85
C ALA A 52 26.35 5.77 10.52
N HIS A 53 25.41 4.85 10.32
CA HIS A 53 24.01 4.98 10.78
C HIS A 53 23.63 4.00 11.90
N SER A 54 24.51 3.04 12.22
CA SER A 54 24.29 2.05 13.28
C SER A 54 25.17 2.31 14.50
N GLU A 55 24.56 2.27 15.68
CA GLU A 55 25.30 2.26 16.96
C GLU A 55 25.69 0.84 17.35
N ASN A 56 26.92 0.64 17.84
CA ASN A 56 27.44 -0.65 18.32
C ASN A 56 27.32 -1.83 17.32
N CYS A 57 27.53 -1.56 16.03
CA CYS A 57 27.41 -2.54 14.96
C CYS A 57 28.47 -3.66 15.05
N THR A 58 28.06 -4.90 14.84
CA THR A 58 28.97 -6.06 14.77
C THR A 58 29.14 -6.57 13.34
N ALA A 59 30.15 -7.42 13.11
CA ALA A 59 30.29 -8.08 11.80
C ALA A 59 29.08 -8.98 11.46
N THR A 60 28.42 -9.54 12.46
CA THR A 60 27.22 -10.37 12.29
C THR A 60 26.03 -9.52 11.85
N ASP A 61 25.88 -8.32 12.42
CA ASP A 61 24.84 -7.38 11.98
C ASP A 61 25.04 -6.96 10.53
N LEU A 62 26.28 -6.66 10.12
CA LEU A 62 26.60 -6.35 8.72
C LEU A 62 26.31 -7.50 7.75
N VAL A 63 26.50 -8.76 8.17
CA VAL A 63 26.16 -9.93 7.36
C VAL A 63 24.64 -10.03 7.17
N ARG A 64 23.89 -9.86 8.27
CA ARG A 64 22.43 -9.92 8.26
C ARG A 64 21.81 -8.77 7.46
N ASP A 65 22.21 -7.54 7.75
CA ASP A 65 21.54 -6.33 7.25
C ASP A 65 21.90 -6.03 5.79
N LEU A 66 23.05 -6.51 5.30
CA LEU A 66 23.47 -6.35 3.90
C LEU A 66 23.25 -7.60 3.04
N ASP A 67 22.78 -8.70 3.64
CA ASP A 67 22.66 -10.02 2.99
C ASP A 67 23.96 -10.43 2.26
N LEU A 68 25.10 -10.31 2.97
CA LEU A 68 26.44 -10.59 2.43
C LEU A 68 27.11 -11.77 3.12
N ASP A 69 27.92 -12.53 2.38
CA ASP A 69 28.73 -13.63 2.93
C ASP A 69 29.67 -13.15 4.06
N ALA A 70 29.74 -13.92 5.15
CA ALA A 70 30.57 -13.61 6.31
C ALA A 70 32.07 -13.54 5.98
N GLY A 71 32.54 -14.40 5.07
CA GLY A 71 33.91 -14.35 4.58
C GLY A 71 34.21 -13.05 3.83
N PHE A 72 33.27 -12.61 2.99
CA PHE A 72 33.36 -11.33 2.27
C PHE A 72 33.37 -10.13 3.22
N VAL A 73 32.42 -10.07 4.17
CA VAL A 73 32.36 -8.98 5.17
C VAL A 73 33.66 -8.90 5.97
N SER A 74 34.19 -10.03 6.44
CA SER A 74 35.45 -10.08 7.19
C SER A 74 36.64 -9.53 6.39
N ARG A 75 36.77 -9.92 5.11
CA ARG A 75 37.82 -9.41 4.20
C ARG A 75 37.67 -7.91 3.94
N THR A 76 36.46 -7.43 3.70
CA THR A 76 36.16 -6.01 3.49
C THR A 76 36.52 -5.18 4.72
N LEU A 77 36.09 -5.60 5.91
CA LEU A 77 36.43 -4.93 7.15
C LEU A 77 37.95 -4.94 7.42
N ALA A 78 38.66 -6.01 7.06
CA ALA A 78 40.12 -6.06 7.20
C ALA A 78 40.83 -5.08 6.24
N ALA A 79 40.32 -4.93 5.01
CA ALA A 79 40.82 -3.94 4.05
C ALA A 79 40.56 -2.50 4.52
N LEU A 80 39.36 -2.21 5.02
CA LEU A 80 39.00 -0.91 5.58
C LEU A 80 39.81 -0.58 6.84
N GLN A 81 40.11 -1.57 7.69
CA GLN A 81 40.94 -1.39 8.88
C GLN A 81 42.39 -1.05 8.52
N ARG A 82 42.97 -1.75 7.52
CA ARG A 82 44.30 -1.41 6.99
C ARG A 82 44.37 0.01 6.44
N ARG A 83 43.28 0.51 5.86
CA ARG A 83 43.14 1.90 5.38
C ARG A 83 42.82 2.91 6.48
N GLN A 84 42.71 2.45 7.73
CA GLN A 84 42.31 3.21 8.92
C GLN A 84 40.92 3.85 8.81
N ILE A 85 40.01 3.23 8.06
CA ILE A 85 38.62 3.67 7.90
C ILE A 85 37.75 3.15 9.05
N VAL A 86 37.97 1.89 9.45
CA VAL A 86 37.26 1.25 10.57
C VAL A 86 38.21 0.89 11.69
N SER A 87 37.68 0.80 12.90
CA SER A 87 38.32 0.24 14.08
C SER A 87 37.47 -0.90 14.64
N ARG A 88 38.13 -1.86 15.28
CA ARG A 88 37.48 -2.99 15.95
C ARG A 88 37.85 -2.94 17.43
N LYS A 89 36.86 -3.10 18.30
CA LYS A 89 37.06 -3.21 19.75
C LYS A 89 36.25 -4.40 20.27
N PRO A 90 36.72 -5.13 21.30
CA PRO A 90 35.89 -6.14 21.95
C PRO A 90 34.59 -5.49 22.43
N SER A 91 33.46 -6.15 22.14
CA SER A 91 32.16 -5.64 22.58
C SER A 91 32.10 -5.62 24.10
N LYS A 92 31.41 -4.60 24.64
CA LYS A 92 31.15 -4.53 26.08
C LYS A 92 30.14 -5.59 26.54
N ALA A 93 29.25 -6.04 25.65
CA ALA A 93 28.21 -7.02 25.94
C ALA A 93 28.71 -8.46 25.81
N ASP A 94 29.54 -8.76 24.80
CA ASP A 94 30.19 -10.06 24.63
C ASP A 94 31.64 -9.90 24.14
N LYS A 95 32.61 -10.24 24.99
CA LYS A 95 34.05 -10.14 24.65
C LYS A 95 34.47 -11.06 23.50
N ARG A 96 33.63 -12.03 23.10
CA ARG A 96 33.86 -12.89 21.93
C ARG A 96 33.50 -12.20 20.61
N VAL A 97 32.76 -11.09 20.68
CA VAL A 97 32.32 -10.32 19.52
C VAL A 97 33.11 -9.01 19.48
N ASN A 98 33.45 -8.55 18.27
CA ASN A 98 34.06 -7.24 18.09
C ASN A 98 33.02 -6.25 17.56
N GLU A 99 32.86 -5.13 18.25
CA GLU A 99 32.18 -3.95 17.74
C GLU A 99 33.06 -3.27 16.69
N VAL A 100 32.44 -2.93 15.57
CA VAL A 100 33.07 -2.26 14.44
C VAL A 100 32.54 -0.83 14.40
N ALA A 101 33.45 0.14 14.32
CA ALA A 101 33.08 1.55 14.26
C ALA A 101 33.97 2.32 13.28
N LEU A 102 33.42 3.36 12.66
CA LEU A 102 34.18 4.29 11.84
C LEU A 102 35.21 5.06 12.70
N THR A 103 36.43 5.21 12.17
CA THR A 103 37.42 6.15 12.71
C THR A 103 37.04 7.58 12.34
N ALA A 104 37.81 8.58 12.79
CA ALA A 104 37.66 9.95 12.30
C ALA A 104 37.80 10.03 10.77
N LYS A 105 38.81 9.35 10.20
CA LYS A 105 39.02 9.24 8.76
C LYS A 105 37.85 8.52 8.06
N GLY A 106 37.30 7.49 8.70
CA GLY A 106 36.13 6.78 8.18
C GLY A 106 34.87 7.63 8.16
N ARG A 107 34.64 8.46 9.18
CA ARG A 107 33.53 9.42 9.18
C ARG A 107 33.68 10.49 8.08
N THR A 108 34.88 10.99 7.86
CA THR A 108 35.13 11.90 6.71
C THR A 108 34.85 11.22 5.38
N ALA A 109 35.26 9.95 5.22
CA ALA A 109 34.95 9.17 4.02
C ALA A 109 33.45 8.91 3.84
N ALA A 110 32.72 8.61 4.92
CA ALA A 110 31.27 8.45 4.89
C ALA A 110 30.56 9.74 4.45
N ALA A 111 30.98 10.89 5.00
CA ALA A 111 30.42 12.19 4.63
C ALA A 111 30.70 12.56 3.16
N ASP A 112 31.90 12.27 2.65
CA ASP A 112 32.23 12.47 1.23
C ASP A 112 31.37 11.57 0.32
N LEU A 113 31.19 10.29 0.67
CA LEU A 113 30.32 9.37 -0.07
C LEU A 113 28.86 9.84 -0.08
N ASP A 114 28.31 10.25 1.07
CA ASP A 114 26.94 10.77 1.18
C ASP A 114 26.76 12.05 0.36
N SER A 115 27.70 12.99 0.45
CA SER A 115 27.68 14.23 -0.35
C SER A 115 27.71 13.95 -1.86
N ARG A 116 28.54 13.00 -2.32
CA ARG A 116 28.60 12.59 -3.72
C ARG A 116 27.32 11.95 -4.19
N SER A 117 26.76 11.04 -3.38
CA SER A 117 25.50 10.35 -3.69
C SER A 117 24.35 11.35 -3.82
N ARG A 118 24.20 12.28 -2.85
CA ARG A 118 23.20 13.35 -2.90
C ARG A 118 23.36 14.24 -4.13
N SER A 119 24.59 14.57 -4.49
CA SER A 119 24.89 15.41 -5.65
C SER A 119 24.51 14.71 -6.96
N GLU A 120 24.80 13.41 -7.10
CA GLU A 120 24.46 12.63 -8.30
C GLU A 120 22.93 12.48 -8.46
N VAL A 121 22.24 12.05 -7.40
CA VAL A 121 20.77 11.94 -7.41
C VAL A 121 20.12 13.32 -7.64
N GLY A 122 20.65 14.36 -6.99
CA GLY A 122 20.19 15.73 -7.18
C GLY A 122 20.38 16.23 -8.61
N ALA A 123 21.51 15.92 -9.25
CA ALA A 123 21.76 16.27 -10.65
C ALA A 123 20.78 15.54 -11.60
N LEU A 124 20.47 14.28 -11.33
CA LEU A 124 19.47 13.51 -12.08
C LEU A 124 18.08 14.13 -11.96
N LEU A 125 17.65 14.48 -10.74
CA LEU A 125 16.33 15.07 -10.49
C LEU A 125 16.19 16.51 -11.00
N LYS A 126 17.28 17.29 -11.04
CA LYS A 126 17.28 18.66 -11.60
C LYS A 126 16.99 18.71 -13.10
N GLN A 127 17.19 17.61 -13.83
CA GLN A 127 16.86 17.50 -15.25
C GLN A 127 15.35 17.30 -15.51
N MET A 128 14.54 17.23 -14.45
CA MET A 128 13.11 16.97 -14.50
C MET A 128 12.33 18.14 -13.90
N ASP A 129 11.13 18.41 -14.42
CA ASP A 129 10.15 19.30 -13.77
C ASP A 129 9.60 18.69 -12.47
N SER A 130 8.79 19.47 -11.74
CA SER A 130 8.21 19.05 -10.46
C SER A 130 7.36 17.79 -10.56
N ASP A 131 6.57 17.68 -11.62
CA ASP A 131 5.54 16.64 -11.76
C ASP A 131 6.20 15.32 -12.11
N ARG A 132 7.20 15.36 -13.00
CA ARG A 132 8.02 14.21 -13.35
C ARG A 132 8.88 13.75 -12.18
N ARG A 133 9.45 14.67 -11.38
CA ARG A 133 10.14 14.29 -10.13
C ARG A 133 9.20 13.55 -9.17
N ALA A 134 8.01 14.08 -8.94
CA ALA A 134 7.03 13.46 -8.06
C ALA A 134 6.57 12.08 -8.58
N ALA A 135 6.39 11.94 -9.90
CA ALA A 135 6.04 10.67 -10.52
C ALA A 135 7.14 9.60 -10.34
N VAL A 136 8.42 9.96 -10.49
CA VAL A 136 9.54 9.03 -10.27
C VAL A 136 9.60 8.58 -8.81
N VAL A 137 9.50 9.51 -7.86
CA VAL A 137 9.52 9.17 -6.42
C VAL A 137 8.34 8.25 -6.05
N ARG A 138 7.12 8.54 -6.54
CA ARG A 138 5.97 7.66 -6.33
C ARG A 138 6.20 6.27 -6.92
N ALA A 139 6.71 6.17 -8.15
CA ALA A 139 6.97 4.89 -8.78
C ALA A 139 8.01 4.06 -8.01
N MET A 140 9.07 4.69 -7.48
CA MET A 140 10.06 4.02 -6.65
C MET A 140 9.43 3.47 -5.37
N GLY A 141 8.60 4.27 -4.69
CA GLY A 141 7.85 3.80 -3.51
C GLY A 141 6.90 2.65 -3.84
N THR A 142 6.23 2.68 -5.00
CA THR A 142 5.40 1.56 -5.46
C THR A 142 6.22 0.30 -5.70
N ILE A 143 7.41 0.41 -6.31
CA ILE A 143 8.32 -0.72 -6.54
C ILE A 143 8.77 -1.33 -5.21
N GLU A 144 9.23 -0.50 -4.26
CA GLU A 144 9.66 -0.95 -2.93
C GLU A 144 8.54 -1.71 -2.21
N GLN A 145 7.35 -1.12 -2.10
CA GLN A 145 6.20 -1.77 -1.43
C GLN A 145 5.72 -3.06 -2.12
N SER A 146 5.91 -3.17 -3.44
CA SER A 146 5.48 -4.34 -4.20
C SER A 146 6.48 -5.50 -4.09
N LEU A 147 7.78 -5.20 -4.02
CA LEU A 147 8.85 -6.18 -3.92
C LEU A 147 9.15 -6.59 -2.47
N GLU A 148 8.97 -5.67 -1.53
CA GLU A 148 9.11 -5.87 -0.10
C GLU A 148 7.79 -5.47 0.58
N PRO A 149 6.75 -6.32 0.51
CA PRO A 149 5.50 -6.05 1.19
C PRO A 149 5.75 -5.90 2.70
N PRO A 150 5.19 -4.87 3.35
CA PRO A 150 5.29 -4.72 4.80
C PRO A 150 4.90 -6.04 5.48
N THR A 151 5.78 -6.55 6.34
CA THR A 151 5.55 -7.79 7.10
C THR A 151 4.42 -7.63 8.11
N GLU A 152 4.07 -6.40 8.48
CA GLU A 152 2.99 -6.07 9.40
C GLU A 152 1.81 -5.46 8.67
N LYS A 153 0.61 -6.00 8.93
CA LYS A 153 -0.63 -5.35 8.51
C LYS A 153 -0.74 -3.98 9.17
N PRO A 154 -1.27 -2.97 8.46
CA PRO A 154 -1.46 -1.63 9.03
C PRO A 154 -2.20 -1.69 10.37
N VAL A 155 -1.67 -0.96 11.36
CA VAL A 155 -2.10 -1.04 12.78
C VAL A 155 -3.47 -0.38 13.00
N GLY A 156 -4.03 0.33 12.00
CA GLY A 156 -5.34 0.95 12.09
C GLY A 156 -5.82 1.57 10.78
N PHE A 157 -7.03 2.14 10.81
CA PHE A 157 -7.63 2.87 9.70
C PHE A 157 -8.37 4.11 10.22
N LEU A 158 -8.57 5.08 9.34
CA LEU A 158 -9.33 6.31 9.61
C LEU A 158 -10.63 6.29 8.80
N LEU A 159 -11.72 6.80 9.37
CA LEU A 159 -12.94 7.08 8.60
C LEU A 159 -13.02 8.59 8.37
N ARG A 160 -13.14 8.99 7.11
CA ARG A 160 -13.30 10.41 6.73
C ARG A 160 -14.47 10.61 5.80
N SER A 161 -14.93 11.87 5.69
CA SER A 161 -15.89 12.26 4.67
C SER A 161 -15.28 12.16 3.27
N HIS A 162 -16.15 11.90 2.29
CA HIS A 162 -15.83 11.95 0.88
C HIS A 162 -15.38 13.34 0.41
N ARG A 163 -14.61 13.37 -0.67
CA ARG A 163 -13.94 14.52 -1.30
C ARG A 163 -13.98 14.38 -2.82
N VAL A 164 -13.62 15.44 -3.53
CA VAL A 164 -13.45 15.40 -4.99
C VAL A 164 -12.46 14.29 -5.37
N GLY A 165 -12.86 13.42 -6.30
CA GLY A 165 -12.09 12.26 -6.74
C GLY A 165 -12.55 10.92 -6.15
N ASP A 166 -13.13 10.91 -4.94
CA ASP A 166 -13.48 9.65 -4.27
C ASP A 166 -14.55 8.85 -5.00
N MET A 167 -15.55 9.52 -5.61
CA MET A 167 -16.60 8.82 -6.35
C MET A 167 -16.05 8.06 -7.57
N GLY A 168 -15.07 8.64 -8.27
CA GLY A 168 -14.38 7.96 -9.37
C GLY A 168 -13.59 6.75 -8.86
N TRP A 169 -12.94 6.89 -7.70
CA TRP A 169 -12.29 5.77 -7.03
C TRP A 169 -13.27 4.67 -6.61
N VAL A 170 -14.42 5.02 -6.01
CA VAL A 170 -15.46 4.06 -5.60
C VAL A 170 -15.97 3.26 -6.80
N ILE A 171 -16.28 3.93 -7.92
CA ILE A 171 -16.73 3.29 -9.15
C ILE A 171 -15.68 2.30 -9.65
N SER A 172 -14.43 2.77 -9.81
CA SER A 172 -13.33 1.94 -10.32
C SER A 172 -13.03 0.74 -9.42
N GLN A 173 -13.00 0.94 -8.10
CA GLN A 173 -12.71 -0.15 -7.16
C GLN A 173 -13.82 -1.20 -7.15
N GLN A 174 -15.09 -0.79 -7.07
CA GLN A 174 -16.19 -1.76 -7.02
C GLN A 174 -16.35 -2.52 -8.34
N GLY A 175 -16.28 -1.83 -9.48
CA GLY A 175 -16.33 -2.47 -10.79
C GLY A 175 -15.25 -3.55 -10.92
N ARG A 176 -14.00 -3.19 -10.62
CA ARG A 176 -12.86 -4.11 -10.68
C ARG A 176 -12.97 -5.28 -9.70
N VAL A 177 -13.23 -5.02 -8.41
CA VAL A 177 -13.26 -6.07 -7.38
C VAL A 177 -14.39 -7.07 -7.65
N TYR A 178 -15.57 -6.61 -8.05
CA TYR A 178 -16.68 -7.53 -8.29
C TYR A 178 -16.51 -8.33 -9.60
N ALA A 179 -15.87 -7.75 -10.62
CA ALA A 179 -15.48 -8.49 -11.80
C ALA A 179 -14.44 -9.58 -11.48
N GLU A 180 -13.40 -9.25 -10.70
CA GLU A 180 -12.33 -10.16 -10.31
C GLU A 180 -12.82 -11.29 -9.38
N GLU A 181 -13.65 -10.98 -8.38
CA GLU A 181 -14.04 -11.94 -7.34
C GLU A 181 -15.32 -12.73 -7.67
N TYR A 182 -16.24 -12.12 -8.42
CA TYR A 182 -17.56 -12.71 -8.68
C TYR A 182 -17.88 -12.89 -10.17
N GLY A 183 -16.99 -12.46 -11.07
CA GLY A 183 -17.20 -12.58 -12.51
C GLY A 183 -18.32 -11.69 -13.04
N TRP A 184 -18.67 -10.62 -12.32
CA TRP A 184 -19.73 -9.70 -12.73
C TRP A 184 -19.26 -8.83 -13.90
N ASP A 185 -20.17 -8.57 -14.84
CA ASP A 185 -19.86 -7.76 -16.02
C ASP A 185 -19.90 -6.24 -15.75
N ILE A 186 -19.58 -5.46 -16.78
CA ILE A 186 -19.51 -4.00 -16.75
C ILE A 186 -20.83 -3.31 -16.33
N SER A 187 -21.98 -4.00 -16.40
CA SER A 187 -23.25 -3.41 -15.99
C SER A 187 -23.33 -3.14 -14.48
N TYR A 188 -22.52 -3.84 -13.67
CA TYR A 188 -22.38 -3.49 -12.25
C TYR A 188 -21.65 -2.16 -12.04
N GLU A 189 -20.57 -1.93 -12.79
CA GLU A 189 -19.86 -0.64 -12.75
C GLU A 189 -20.79 0.52 -13.14
N ALA A 190 -21.63 0.30 -14.16
CA ALA A 190 -22.65 1.27 -14.56
C ALA A 190 -23.64 1.59 -13.41
N LEU A 191 -24.14 0.58 -12.70
CA LEU A 191 -25.00 0.78 -11.51
C LEU A 191 -24.29 1.60 -10.42
N VAL A 192 -23.02 1.29 -10.13
CA VAL A 192 -22.24 2.05 -9.13
C VAL A 192 -22.06 3.50 -9.58
N ALA A 193 -21.79 3.73 -10.87
CA ALA A 193 -21.66 5.06 -11.45
C ALA A 193 -22.96 5.86 -11.37
N GLU A 194 -24.11 5.24 -11.65
CA GLU A 194 -25.42 5.88 -11.51
C GLU A 194 -25.69 6.32 -10.06
N ILE A 195 -25.44 5.43 -9.09
CA ILE A 195 -25.61 5.76 -7.66
C ILE A 195 -24.69 6.91 -7.25
N CYS A 196 -23.42 6.87 -7.66
CA CYS A 196 -22.46 7.94 -7.34
C CYS A 196 -22.83 9.27 -8.00
N ALA A 197 -23.25 9.25 -9.27
CA ALA A 197 -23.67 10.44 -9.99
C ALA A 197 -24.94 11.05 -9.38
N GLN A 198 -25.91 10.22 -8.99
CA GLN A 198 -27.11 10.68 -8.30
C GLN A 198 -26.76 11.30 -6.95
N PHE A 199 -25.96 10.59 -6.14
CA PHE A 199 -25.48 11.09 -4.84
C PHE A 199 -24.86 12.48 -4.98
N LEU A 200 -23.92 12.68 -5.91
CA LEU A 200 -23.29 14.00 -6.11
C LEU A 200 -24.26 15.11 -6.53
N ARG A 201 -25.28 14.78 -7.34
CA ARG A 201 -26.23 15.77 -7.88
C ARG A 201 -27.25 16.24 -6.85
N SER A 202 -27.68 15.34 -5.96
CA SER A 202 -28.71 15.60 -4.96
C SER A 202 -28.21 15.55 -3.52
N PHE A 203 -26.88 15.59 -3.33
CA PHE A 203 -26.26 15.45 -2.02
C PHE A 203 -26.81 16.48 -1.02
N ASP A 204 -27.44 15.97 0.04
CA ASP A 204 -27.85 16.78 1.17
C ASP A 204 -27.07 16.38 2.44
N PRO A 205 -26.11 17.20 2.90
CA PRO A 205 -25.31 16.88 4.10
C PRO A 205 -26.13 16.81 5.39
N ALA A 206 -27.37 17.32 5.41
CA ALA A 206 -28.25 17.20 6.57
C ALA A 206 -28.80 15.78 6.76
N CYS A 207 -28.89 14.99 5.69
CA CYS A 207 -29.51 13.67 5.72
C CYS A 207 -28.73 12.57 4.97
N GLU A 208 -27.61 12.90 4.33
CA GLU A 208 -26.80 11.97 3.55
C GLU A 208 -25.32 12.08 3.89
N HIS A 209 -24.57 11.00 3.70
CA HIS A 209 -23.12 11.01 3.85
C HIS A 209 -22.47 9.86 3.09
N CYS A 210 -21.21 10.05 2.71
CA CYS A 210 -20.33 8.97 2.25
C CYS A 210 -19.05 8.99 3.08
N TRP A 211 -18.73 7.85 3.70
CA TRP A 211 -17.49 7.63 4.44
C TRP A 211 -16.51 6.85 3.60
N ILE A 212 -15.25 7.29 3.62
CA ILE A 212 -14.11 6.60 3.07
C ILE A 212 -13.23 6.12 4.22
N ALA A 213 -12.91 4.84 4.22
CA ALA A 213 -11.90 4.27 5.11
C ALA A 213 -10.53 4.42 4.48
N GLU A 214 -9.55 4.92 5.24
CA GLU A 214 -8.17 5.10 4.79
C GLU A 214 -7.18 4.35 5.67
N VAL A 215 -6.15 3.81 5.03
CA VAL A 215 -4.98 3.20 5.66
C VAL A 215 -3.76 3.88 5.05
N ASP A 216 -2.90 4.45 5.89
CA ASP A 216 -1.70 5.18 5.46
C ASP A 216 -1.97 6.26 4.38
N GLY A 217 -3.15 6.89 4.46
CA GLY A 217 -3.59 7.92 3.51
C GLY A 217 -4.18 7.40 2.20
N GLU A 218 -4.22 6.08 2.00
CA GLU A 218 -4.81 5.44 0.83
C GLU A 218 -6.23 4.96 1.13
N PRO A 219 -7.22 5.21 0.25
CA PRO A 219 -8.58 4.72 0.41
C PRO A 219 -8.62 3.19 0.28
N VAL A 220 -9.26 2.54 1.24
CA VAL A 220 -9.39 1.08 1.34
C VAL A 220 -10.83 0.60 1.53
N GLY A 221 -11.80 1.50 1.68
CA GLY A 221 -13.20 1.12 1.77
C GLY A 221 -14.13 2.31 1.71
N SER A 222 -15.41 2.05 1.46
CA SER A 222 -16.43 3.08 1.40
C SER A 222 -17.77 2.55 1.87
N VAL A 223 -18.63 3.45 2.34
CA VAL A 223 -20.06 3.18 2.54
C VAL A 223 -20.86 4.48 2.39
N PHE A 224 -22.06 4.36 1.85
CA PHE A 224 -22.96 5.48 1.60
C PHE A 224 -24.20 5.34 2.50
N LEU A 225 -24.59 6.45 3.09
CA LEU A 225 -25.90 6.68 3.68
C LEU A 225 -26.61 7.68 2.77
N VAL A 226 -27.71 7.24 2.17
CA VAL A 226 -28.54 8.07 1.28
C VAL A 226 -29.98 8.12 1.77
N ASN A 227 -30.69 9.19 1.45
CA ASN A 227 -32.08 9.35 1.88
C ASN A 227 -32.99 8.44 1.06
N GLY A 228 -33.71 7.55 1.75
CA GLY A 228 -34.66 6.62 1.16
C GLY A 228 -36.07 7.17 0.98
N GLY A 229 -36.37 8.33 1.58
CA GLY A 229 -37.72 8.86 1.75
C GLY A 229 -38.35 8.42 3.08
N ASP A 230 -39.38 9.13 3.53
CA ASP A 230 -40.27 8.73 4.64
C ASP A 230 -39.56 8.34 5.95
N GLY A 231 -38.46 9.02 6.29
CA GLY A 231 -37.70 8.73 7.50
C GLY A 231 -36.86 7.44 7.43
N VAL A 232 -36.66 6.89 6.23
CA VAL A 232 -35.84 5.69 5.99
C VAL A 232 -34.49 6.07 5.37
N ALA A 233 -33.40 5.68 6.02
CA ALA A 233 -32.05 5.73 5.46
C ALA A 233 -31.76 4.50 4.60
N LYS A 234 -30.98 4.66 3.53
CA LYS A 234 -30.47 3.56 2.69
C LYS A 234 -28.97 3.44 2.85
N LEU A 235 -28.49 2.27 3.28
CA LEU A 235 -27.08 1.92 3.24
C LEU A 235 -26.74 1.35 1.87
N ARG A 236 -25.78 1.96 1.17
CA ARG A 236 -25.37 1.56 -0.18
C ARG A 236 -23.85 1.48 -0.33
N LEU A 237 -23.43 0.77 -1.37
CA LEU A 237 -22.05 0.77 -1.86
C LEU A 237 -21.00 0.46 -0.78
N LEU A 238 -21.31 -0.47 0.14
CA LEU A 238 -20.33 -0.97 1.09
C LEU A 238 -19.26 -1.77 0.33
N ALA A 239 -18.01 -1.32 0.41
CA ALA A 239 -16.87 -2.02 -0.15
C ALA A 239 -15.67 -1.92 0.79
N VAL A 240 -14.87 -2.99 0.85
CA VAL A 240 -13.60 -3.05 1.58
C VAL A 240 -12.59 -3.75 0.70
N GLY A 241 -11.52 -3.04 0.37
CA GLY A 241 -10.40 -3.55 -0.41
C GLY A 241 -9.69 -4.70 0.30
N GLU A 242 -9.10 -5.60 -0.48
CA GLU A 242 -8.46 -6.83 0.01
C GLU A 242 -7.42 -6.57 1.10
N LYS A 243 -6.58 -5.54 0.91
CA LYS A 243 -5.52 -5.13 1.85
C LYS A 243 -6.05 -4.74 3.24
N ALA A 244 -7.32 -4.37 3.35
CA ALA A 244 -7.96 -3.97 4.61
C ALA A 244 -8.86 -5.05 5.23
N ARG A 245 -8.96 -6.24 4.62
CA ARG A 245 -9.73 -7.35 5.17
C ARG A 245 -9.10 -7.86 6.46
N GLY A 246 -9.95 -8.10 7.46
CA GLY A 246 -9.54 -8.52 8.80
C GLY A 246 -9.15 -7.37 9.75
N LEU A 247 -9.10 -6.13 9.29
CA LEU A 247 -8.83 -4.95 10.14
C LEU A 247 -10.10 -4.37 10.80
N GLY A 248 -11.27 -4.95 10.56
CA GLY A 248 -12.54 -4.46 11.10
C GLY A 248 -13.16 -3.27 10.34
N VAL A 249 -12.56 -2.85 9.21
CA VAL A 249 -13.03 -1.71 8.39
C VAL A 249 -14.51 -1.80 8.03
N GLY A 250 -14.96 -2.93 7.47
CA GLY A 250 -16.36 -3.09 7.06
C GLY A 250 -17.35 -2.96 8.21
N ARG A 251 -16.98 -3.46 9.40
CA ARG A 251 -17.79 -3.31 10.61
C ARG A 251 -17.88 -1.84 11.02
N ALA A 252 -16.74 -1.14 11.09
CA ALA A 252 -16.71 0.26 11.50
C ALA A 252 -17.45 1.18 10.53
N LEU A 253 -17.37 0.93 9.22
CA LEU A 253 -18.14 1.65 8.20
C LEU A 253 -19.65 1.50 8.46
N VAL A 254 -20.13 0.26 8.66
CA VAL A 254 -21.56 0.00 8.93
C VAL A 254 -22.00 0.61 10.26
N GLU A 255 -21.21 0.45 11.33
CA GLU A 255 -21.51 1.06 12.63
C GLU A 255 -21.57 2.60 12.56
N GLN A 256 -20.67 3.22 11.80
CA GLN A 256 -20.67 4.66 11.57
C GLN A 256 -21.89 5.13 10.78
N CYS A 257 -22.29 4.37 9.74
CA CYS A 257 -23.54 4.61 9.02
C CYS A 257 -24.76 4.60 9.96
N ILE A 258 -24.89 3.54 10.77
CA ILE A 258 -26.03 3.40 11.71
C ILE A 258 -26.06 4.54 12.72
N ARG A 259 -24.90 4.87 13.32
CA ARG A 259 -24.79 5.98 14.27
C ARG A 259 -25.25 7.29 13.65
N SER A 260 -24.75 7.60 12.46
CA SER A 260 -25.04 8.86 11.79
C SER A 260 -26.50 8.93 11.36
N ALA A 261 -27.10 7.82 10.95
CA ALA A 261 -28.53 7.78 10.63
C ALA A 261 -29.42 8.12 11.83
N ARG A 262 -29.06 7.61 13.03
CA ARG A 262 -29.74 7.98 14.28
C ARG A 262 -29.60 9.46 14.59
N GLU A 263 -28.38 9.99 14.45
CA GLU A 263 -28.08 11.41 14.68
C GLU A 263 -28.83 12.33 13.71
N MET A 264 -29.03 11.88 12.46
CA MET A 264 -29.82 12.55 11.43
C MET A 264 -31.34 12.37 11.61
N GLY A 265 -31.80 11.63 12.63
CA GLY A 265 -33.21 11.46 12.95
C GLY A 265 -33.96 10.44 12.08
N TYR A 266 -33.26 9.58 11.35
CA TYR A 266 -33.91 8.46 10.66
C TYR A 266 -34.45 7.44 11.67
N THR A 267 -35.63 6.90 11.39
CA THR A 267 -36.27 5.90 12.25
C THR A 267 -35.98 4.47 11.80
N LYS A 268 -35.58 4.30 10.54
CA LYS A 268 -35.32 3.00 9.93
C LYS A 268 -34.17 3.08 8.94
N MET A 269 -33.45 1.99 8.78
CA MET A 269 -32.44 1.82 7.75
C MET A 269 -32.71 0.56 6.92
N THR A 270 -32.50 0.64 5.61
CA THR A 270 -32.60 -0.49 4.68
C THR A 270 -31.37 -0.62 3.81
N LEU A 271 -31.08 -1.84 3.35
CA LEU A 271 -30.06 -2.12 2.35
C LEU A 271 -30.51 -3.24 1.43
N TRP A 272 -29.94 -3.25 0.23
CA TRP A 272 -30.07 -4.35 -0.71
C TRP A 272 -28.69 -4.95 -0.98
N THR A 273 -28.58 -6.28 -0.94
CA THR A 273 -27.33 -7.02 -1.11
C THR A 273 -27.59 -8.29 -1.91
N GLN A 274 -26.53 -8.96 -2.37
CA GLN A 274 -26.63 -10.28 -2.99
C GLN A 274 -26.31 -11.39 -1.97
N SER A 275 -27.04 -12.51 -2.04
CA SER A 275 -26.89 -13.64 -1.11
C SER A 275 -25.46 -14.24 -1.10
N ILE A 276 -24.77 -14.15 -2.25
CA ILE A 276 -23.39 -14.61 -2.45
C ILE A 276 -22.35 -13.76 -1.68
N LEU A 277 -22.71 -12.53 -1.26
CA LEU A 277 -21.82 -11.63 -0.52
C LEU A 277 -21.79 -11.97 0.98
N VAL A 278 -21.36 -13.20 1.29
CA VAL A 278 -21.41 -13.79 2.64
C VAL A 278 -20.74 -12.90 3.70
N ALA A 279 -19.60 -12.30 3.38
CA ALA A 279 -18.87 -11.43 4.31
C ALA A 279 -19.67 -10.18 4.69
N ALA A 280 -20.27 -9.50 3.69
CA ALA A 280 -21.10 -8.32 3.90
C ALA A 280 -22.37 -8.68 4.70
N ARG A 281 -23.05 -9.77 4.34
CA ARG A 281 -24.21 -10.30 5.05
C ARG A 281 -23.92 -10.56 6.53
N GLY A 282 -22.75 -11.14 6.83
CA GLY A 282 -22.31 -11.36 8.20
C GLY A 282 -22.12 -10.05 8.99
N ILE A 283 -21.67 -8.97 8.34
CA ILE A 283 -21.56 -7.65 8.98
C ILE A 283 -22.96 -7.10 9.29
N TYR A 284 -23.88 -7.14 8.32
CA TYR A 284 -25.24 -6.64 8.51
C TYR A 284 -25.99 -7.38 9.62
N ALA A 285 -25.94 -8.71 9.62
CA ALA A 285 -26.57 -9.53 10.65
C ALA A 285 -26.04 -9.19 12.06
N ARG A 286 -24.71 -9.03 12.21
CA ARG A 286 -24.10 -8.65 13.50
C ARG A 286 -24.45 -7.22 13.92
N ALA A 287 -24.70 -6.33 12.96
CA ALA A 287 -25.15 -4.97 13.22
C ALA A 287 -26.64 -4.88 13.56
N GLY A 288 -27.37 -6.00 13.53
CA GLY A 288 -28.78 -6.10 13.92
C GLY A 288 -29.77 -6.02 12.76
N PHE A 289 -29.31 -5.93 11.51
CA PHE A 289 -30.20 -5.98 10.35
C PHE A 289 -30.89 -7.33 10.26
N GLN A 290 -32.16 -7.31 9.87
CA GLN A 290 -32.97 -8.49 9.60
C GLN A 290 -33.32 -8.56 8.11
N ARG A 291 -33.19 -9.75 7.52
CA ARG A 291 -33.58 -9.99 6.14
C ARG A 291 -35.11 -10.08 6.05
N VAL A 292 -35.72 -9.22 5.25
CA VAL A 292 -37.19 -9.12 5.12
C VAL A 292 -37.71 -9.56 3.76
N LYS A 293 -36.86 -9.58 2.73
CA LYS A 293 -37.22 -10.00 1.37
C LYS A 293 -36.05 -10.68 0.68
N GLU A 294 -36.35 -11.67 -0.16
CA GLU A 294 -35.42 -12.36 -1.06
C GLU A 294 -36.07 -12.50 -2.44
N GLU A 295 -35.31 -12.27 -3.51
CA GLU A 295 -35.81 -12.33 -4.88
C GLU A 295 -34.72 -12.81 -5.86
N LYS A 296 -35.07 -13.77 -6.72
CA LYS A 296 -34.18 -14.26 -7.78
C LYS A 296 -34.25 -13.31 -8.97
N HIS A 297 -33.10 -12.96 -9.52
CA HIS A 297 -33.02 -12.12 -10.72
C HIS A 297 -31.77 -12.43 -11.54
N HIS A 298 -31.74 -11.98 -12.78
CA HIS A 298 -30.56 -12.05 -13.64
C HIS A 298 -29.97 -10.63 -13.78
N SER A 299 -28.73 -10.44 -13.35
CA SER A 299 -28.04 -9.14 -13.42
C SER A 299 -26.53 -9.33 -13.44
N PHE A 300 -25.80 -8.38 -14.01
CA PHE A 300 -24.34 -8.39 -14.04
C PHE A 300 -23.76 -9.63 -14.74
N GLY A 301 -24.49 -10.18 -15.71
CA GLY A 301 -24.11 -11.37 -16.48
C GLY A 301 -24.33 -12.70 -15.77
N VAL A 302 -24.93 -12.71 -14.57
CA VAL A 302 -25.10 -13.90 -13.74
C VAL A 302 -26.48 -13.99 -13.08
N ASP A 303 -26.89 -15.22 -12.72
CA ASP A 303 -28.08 -15.44 -11.91
C ASP A 303 -27.79 -15.19 -10.43
N LEU A 304 -28.60 -14.33 -9.82
CA LEU A 304 -28.39 -13.81 -8.47
C LEU A 304 -29.64 -13.93 -7.62
N VAL A 305 -29.43 -13.79 -6.32
CA VAL A 305 -30.49 -13.74 -5.32
C VAL A 305 -30.30 -12.48 -4.48
N GLY A 306 -31.09 -11.47 -4.81
CA GLY A 306 -31.11 -10.20 -4.10
C GLY A 306 -31.84 -10.33 -2.78
N GLU A 307 -31.27 -9.75 -1.73
CA GLU A 307 -31.85 -9.73 -0.38
C GLU A 307 -32.05 -8.28 0.06
N THR A 308 -33.23 -7.96 0.58
CA THR A 308 -33.49 -6.70 1.28
C THR A 308 -33.41 -6.93 2.79
N TRP A 309 -32.64 -6.08 3.45
CA TRP A 309 -32.44 -6.13 4.90
C TRP A 309 -32.85 -4.80 5.51
N GLU A 310 -33.39 -4.85 6.74
CA GLU A 310 -33.92 -3.70 7.45
C GLU A 310 -33.45 -3.68 8.91
N LEU A 311 -33.30 -2.48 9.46
CA LEU A 311 -32.94 -2.22 10.85
C LEU A 311 -33.78 -1.04 11.35
N GLU A 312 -34.48 -1.24 12.47
CA GLU A 312 -35.08 -0.15 13.22
C GLU A 312 -34.00 0.59 14.01
N LEU A 313 -34.00 1.93 13.97
CA LEU A 313 -32.92 2.77 14.49
C LEU A 313 -33.14 3.24 15.93
#